data_AF-A0A431L558-F1
#
_entry.id   AF-A0A431L558-F1
#
_cell.length_a   1.000
_cell.length_b   1.000
_cell.length_c   1.000
_cell.angle_alpha   90.00
_cell.angle_beta   90.00
_cell.angle_gamma   90.00
#
_symmetry.space_group_name_H-M   'P 1'
#
loop_
_entity.id
_entity.type
_entity.pdbx_description
1 polymer ?
#
loop_
_entity_poly.entity_id
_entity_poly.type
_entity_poly.pdbx_seq_one_letter_code
_entity_poly.pdbx_strand_id
1 'polypeptide(L)'
;MKLDLPHLHQQRVLVLGLGDSGLAMARWCARFGAQVTVWDSRPQPPQLAALGDTAAFITGELTADIVAGFQAVLRSPGLSPLDARLKPVYEHGPAVRGELDLFAEALAALKAQHGYAPAVLAITGTNGKTTTTCMTGLLVERAGKRVAIAGNIGPTLLDTLTEALAKEPDPVVEAVAVEPPVEAPALEAVDEVAVEEGAPTAEPEAAADDAAAAVIPDEEAPLPIDPPPPRGPVFETLPEVWVLELSSFQLDNVAGFDPTAGALLNLTQDHLDWHGDMASYGRAKARIFGRGMESPTVIVANRDDAEVEGLIPAPVFVKGTRGKPGRTVSRRVVRFGLNPPKAPGDFGLVDEGGLAWLVRARELDPTVKKRRGDDDEPLVIQRLMPADALRVRGRHNAANALAALALATAAGCELAPMLHGLREYRGEPHRVEPVASIDGVEFYDDSKGTNVGATVAAISGLGADRAPAKLILILGGDGKGQDFAPLAEGVARHARAVALIGRDAPQIEAALAATGVPMQRHDTLEAATAWCLAQAQGGDSVLLSPACASLDMFRNYAHRAEVFVAAVQQLADDRGVAL
;
A
#
# COMPACT_ATOMS: atom_id res chain seq x y z
N MET A 1 21.24 10.69 -8.97
CA MET A 1 20.31 11.74 -9.40
C MET A 1 20.23 12.85 -8.37
N LYS A 2 20.64 14.07 -8.73
CA LYS A 2 20.58 15.24 -7.86
C LYS A 2 19.16 15.79 -7.72
N LEU A 3 18.65 15.83 -6.50
CA LEU A 3 17.43 16.56 -6.11
C LEU A 3 17.84 17.81 -5.33
N ASP A 4 17.15 18.92 -5.53
CA ASP A 4 17.32 20.14 -4.72
C ASP A 4 16.01 20.51 -3.99
N LEU A 5 16.11 20.90 -2.73
CA LEU A 5 14.97 21.31 -1.89
C LEU A 5 15.34 22.63 -1.18
N PRO A 6 15.34 23.77 -1.90
CA PRO A 6 15.92 25.02 -1.42
C PRO A 6 15.24 25.58 -0.18
N HIS A 7 13.97 25.24 0.07
CA HIS A 7 13.24 25.67 1.27
C HIS A 7 13.72 25.00 2.56
N LEU A 8 14.44 23.88 2.48
CA LEU A 8 15.06 23.22 3.64
C LEU A 8 16.45 23.80 3.97
N HIS A 9 17.10 24.45 3.00
CA HIS A 9 18.45 24.96 3.17
C HIS A 9 18.51 26.03 4.27
N GLN A 10 19.39 25.84 5.25
CA GLN A 10 19.53 26.69 6.46
C GLN A 10 18.28 26.79 7.35
N GLN A 11 17.24 25.98 7.10
CA GLN A 11 16.04 25.98 7.93
C GLN A 11 16.33 25.30 9.28
N ARG A 12 15.89 25.89 10.41
CA ARG A 12 15.93 25.19 11.70
C ARG A 12 14.74 24.27 11.82
N VAL A 13 15.02 22.97 11.89
CA VAL A 13 14.01 21.90 11.89
C VAL A 13 14.04 21.17 13.23
N LEU A 14 12.88 21.08 13.89
CA LEU A 14 12.70 20.25 15.08
C LEU A 14 12.07 18.91 14.67
N VAL A 15 12.77 17.81 14.96
CA VAL A 15 12.23 16.46 14.81
C VAL A 15 11.80 15.94 16.18
N LEU A 16 10.52 15.59 16.32
CA LEU A 16 9.93 15.04 17.53
C LEU A 16 9.91 13.51 17.46
N GLY A 17 10.67 12.90 18.36
CA GLY A 17 10.93 11.46 18.41
C GLY A 17 12.02 11.05 17.46
N LEU A 18 13.01 10.32 17.99
CA LEU A 18 14.05 9.71 17.15
C LEU A 18 13.49 8.43 16.51
N GLY A 19 13.82 7.24 17.00
CA GLY A 19 13.40 6.00 16.34
C GLY A 19 13.79 5.97 14.85
N ASP A 20 13.21 5.06 14.08
CA ASP A 20 13.61 4.87 12.67
C ASP A 20 13.12 6.03 11.79
N SER A 21 11.82 6.37 11.82
CA SER A 21 11.27 7.50 11.05
C SER A 21 11.89 8.85 11.44
N GLY A 22 12.18 9.09 12.73
CA GLY A 22 12.80 10.35 13.14
C GLY A 22 14.25 10.46 12.69
N LEU A 23 15.01 9.36 12.74
CA LEU A 23 16.36 9.32 12.17
C LEU A 23 16.33 9.56 10.65
N ALA A 24 15.40 8.94 9.92
CA ALA A 24 15.24 9.13 8.48
C ALA A 24 14.91 10.58 8.12
N MET A 25 13.97 11.21 8.84
CA MET A 25 13.64 12.63 8.68
C MET A 25 14.83 13.54 9.01
N ALA A 26 15.58 13.25 10.07
CA ALA A 26 16.75 14.03 10.45
C ALA A 26 17.84 13.97 9.36
N ARG A 27 18.16 12.76 8.87
CA ARG A 27 19.11 12.55 7.76
C ARG A 27 18.65 13.23 6.48
N TRP A 28 17.37 13.12 6.16
CA TRP A 28 16.79 13.78 4.99
C TRP A 28 16.96 15.30 5.07
N CYS A 29 16.53 15.93 6.15
CA CYS A 29 16.66 17.38 6.32
C CYS A 29 18.12 17.83 6.31
N ALA A 30 19.01 17.14 7.03
CA ALA A 30 20.43 17.45 7.06
C ALA A 30 21.08 17.32 5.66
N ARG A 31 20.68 16.33 4.86
CA ARG A 31 21.14 16.16 3.46
C ARG A 31 20.86 17.39 2.59
N PHE A 32 19.78 18.11 2.86
CA PHE A 32 19.40 19.35 2.15
C PHE A 32 19.85 20.63 2.87
N GLY A 33 20.77 20.52 3.84
CA GLY A 33 21.40 21.68 4.49
C GLY A 33 20.58 22.31 5.62
N ALA A 34 19.57 21.62 6.15
CA ALA A 34 18.82 22.09 7.31
C ALA A 34 19.66 21.98 8.60
N GLN A 35 19.40 22.86 9.56
CA GLN A 35 19.91 22.77 10.93
C GLN A 35 18.91 21.94 11.76
N VAL A 36 19.23 20.67 11.98
CA VAL A 36 18.31 19.72 12.59
C VAL A 36 18.57 19.59 14.10
N THR A 37 17.50 19.66 14.88
CA THR A 37 17.48 19.27 16.29
C THR A 37 16.44 18.17 16.48
N VAL A 38 16.83 17.06 17.09
CA VAL A 38 15.94 15.97 17.48
C VAL A 38 15.63 16.09 18.96
N TRP A 39 14.34 16.05 19.30
CA TRP A 39 13.86 15.91 20.66
C TRP A 39 13.29 14.50 20.86
N ASP A 40 13.64 13.83 21.97
CA ASP A 40 12.94 12.63 22.42
C ASP A 40 12.64 12.73 23.91
N SER A 41 11.50 12.17 24.31
CA SER A 41 11.15 12.10 25.73
C SER A 41 12.07 11.21 26.55
N ARG A 42 12.77 10.27 25.92
CA ARG A 42 13.71 9.36 26.54
C ARG A 42 15.12 9.94 26.49
N PRO A 43 15.92 9.86 27.58
CA PRO A 43 17.33 10.21 27.55
C PRO A 43 18.18 9.35 26.62
N GLN A 44 17.80 8.08 26.43
CA GLN A 44 18.48 7.12 25.55
C GLN A 44 17.45 6.44 24.62
N PRO A 45 16.95 7.15 23.59
CA PRO A 45 16.04 6.55 22.63
C PRO A 45 16.80 5.60 21.69
N PRO A 46 16.08 4.65 21.04
CA PRO A 46 16.62 3.89 19.94
C PRO A 46 17.19 4.82 18.86
N GLN A 47 18.23 4.36 18.16
CA GLN A 47 18.95 5.10 17.12
C GLN A 47 19.77 6.32 17.56
N LEU A 48 19.90 6.61 18.87
CA LEU A 48 20.71 7.75 19.33
C LEU A 48 22.17 7.66 18.86
N ALA A 49 22.77 6.47 18.91
CA ALA A 49 24.12 6.26 18.41
C ALA A 49 24.23 6.47 16.89
N ALA A 50 23.18 6.13 16.14
CA ALA A 50 23.14 6.27 14.68
C ALA A 50 22.84 7.71 14.21
N LEU A 51 22.36 8.57 15.11
CA LEU A 51 22.15 10.00 14.85
C LEU A 51 23.50 10.72 14.64
N GLY A 52 24.49 10.42 15.47
CA GLY A 52 25.84 11.02 15.39
C GLY A 52 25.79 12.55 15.27
N ASP A 53 26.59 13.09 14.35
CA ASP A 53 26.65 14.54 14.08
C ASP A 53 25.56 15.03 13.10
N THR A 54 24.61 14.17 12.72
CA THR A 54 23.53 14.52 11.77
C THR A 54 22.63 15.62 12.32
N ALA A 55 22.39 15.63 13.64
CA ALA A 55 21.50 16.56 14.30
C ALA A 55 21.91 16.75 15.76
N ALA A 56 21.58 17.93 16.32
CA ALA A 56 21.63 18.12 17.76
C ALA A 56 20.56 17.26 18.45
N PHE A 57 20.83 16.75 19.66
CA PHE A 57 19.86 15.99 20.44
C PHE A 57 19.52 16.71 21.74
N ILE A 58 18.24 16.86 22.02
CA ILE A 58 17.72 17.47 23.24
C ILE A 58 16.68 16.57 23.92
N THR A 59 16.55 16.70 25.24
CA THR A 59 15.50 16.05 26.03
C THR A 59 14.93 17.04 27.04
N GLY A 60 13.88 16.66 27.76
CA GLY A 60 13.23 17.50 28.75
C GLY A 60 12.01 18.25 28.21
N GLU A 61 11.62 19.32 28.89
CA GLU A 61 10.41 20.09 28.58
C GLU A 61 10.60 20.97 27.34
N LEU A 62 9.65 20.90 26.40
CA LEU A 62 9.59 21.80 25.25
C LEU A 62 8.82 23.06 25.63
N THR A 63 9.52 24.14 25.98
CA THR A 63 8.88 25.43 26.28
C THR A 63 8.52 26.20 24.99
N ALA A 64 7.62 27.17 25.08
CA ALA A 64 7.25 28.02 23.94
C ALA A 64 8.48 28.72 23.31
N ASP A 65 9.44 29.15 24.13
CA ASP A 65 10.67 29.81 23.67
C ASP A 65 11.56 28.87 22.86
N ILE A 66 11.68 27.59 23.27
CA ILE A 66 12.41 26.57 22.52
C ILE A 66 11.73 26.35 21.16
N VAL A 67 10.41 26.15 21.17
CA VAL A 67 9.63 25.86 19.97
C VAL A 67 9.66 27.03 18.97
N ALA A 68 9.58 28.28 19.44
CA ALA A 68 9.64 29.48 18.60
C ALA A 68 10.97 29.61 17.84
N GLY A 69 12.02 28.90 18.27
CA GLY A 69 13.29 28.79 17.57
C GLY A 69 13.22 28.00 16.27
N PHE A 70 12.17 27.23 15.99
CA PHE A 70 12.12 26.34 14.83
C PHE A 70 11.18 26.86 13.73
N GLN A 71 11.56 26.64 12.48
CA GLN A 71 10.79 27.06 11.30
C GLN A 71 9.98 25.90 10.71
N ALA A 72 10.34 24.66 11.05
CA ALA A 72 9.54 23.47 10.73
C ALA A 72 9.60 22.48 11.89
N VAL A 73 8.49 21.77 12.08
CA VAL A 73 8.40 20.67 13.05
C VAL A 73 7.98 19.41 12.32
N LEU A 74 8.71 18.33 12.56
CA LEU A 74 8.48 17.01 12.01
C LEU A 74 8.20 16.04 13.15
N ARG A 75 7.14 15.24 13.07
CA ARG A 75 6.76 14.29 14.13
C ARG A 75 6.88 12.86 13.66
N SER A 76 7.61 12.05 14.43
CA SER A 76 7.64 10.60 14.27
C SER A 76 6.26 9.99 14.60
N PRO A 77 5.74 9.06 13.78
CA PRO A 77 4.38 8.52 13.95
C PRO A 77 4.09 7.90 15.33
N GLY A 78 5.13 7.39 16.02
CA GLY A 78 5.01 6.78 17.34
C GLY A 78 4.69 7.76 18.48
N LEU A 79 4.83 9.07 18.28
CA LEU A 79 4.44 10.07 19.29
C LEU A 79 2.98 10.47 19.13
N SER A 80 2.21 10.28 20.20
CA SER A 80 0.82 10.73 20.27
C SER A 80 0.74 12.25 20.16
N PRO A 81 -0.19 12.80 19.35
CA PRO A 81 -0.42 14.24 19.30
C PRO A 81 -1.07 14.73 20.60
N LEU A 82 -1.64 13.82 21.40
CA LEU A 82 -2.26 14.09 22.70
C LEU A 82 -1.23 14.10 23.85
N ASP A 83 0.05 13.85 23.57
CA ASP A 83 1.10 13.94 24.58
C ASP A 83 1.19 15.38 25.12
N ALA A 84 0.92 15.54 26.42
CA ALA A 84 0.91 16.84 27.07
C ALA A 84 2.24 17.61 26.92
N ARG A 85 3.36 16.90 26.75
CA ARG A 85 4.70 17.50 26.54
C ARG A 85 4.84 18.17 25.18
N LEU A 86 4.02 17.78 24.20
CA LEU A 86 3.99 18.37 22.87
C LEU A 86 3.02 19.56 22.77
N LYS A 87 2.23 19.82 23.81
CA LYS A 87 1.25 20.91 23.80
C LYS A 87 1.86 22.27 23.36
N PRO A 88 3.04 22.69 23.85
CA PRO A 88 3.65 23.95 23.41
C PRO A 88 4.01 23.98 21.93
N VAL A 89 4.33 22.82 21.33
CA VAL A 89 4.57 22.69 19.88
C VAL A 89 3.32 23.02 19.09
N TYR A 90 2.18 22.44 19.46
CA TYR A 90 0.93 22.65 18.72
C TYR A 90 0.33 24.03 18.95
N GLU A 91 0.56 24.64 20.12
CA GLU A 91 0.02 25.97 20.44
C GLU A 91 0.88 27.12 19.91
N HIS A 92 2.20 26.96 19.84
CA HIS A 92 3.14 28.07 19.54
C HIS A 92 4.09 27.78 18.37
N GLY A 93 4.15 26.54 17.89
CA GLY A 93 5.05 26.12 16.83
C GLY A 93 4.46 26.23 15.43
N PRO A 94 5.30 26.01 14.40
CA PRO A 94 4.82 25.88 13.02
C PRO A 94 3.97 24.62 12.86
N ALA A 95 3.27 24.52 11.72
CA ALA A 95 2.50 23.33 11.38
C ALA A 95 3.36 22.06 11.47
N VAL A 96 2.90 21.08 12.23
CA VAL A 96 3.57 19.79 12.41
C VAL A 96 3.33 18.94 11.16
N ARG A 97 4.42 18.47 10.55
CA ARG A 97 4.41 17.56 9.40
C ARG A 97 4.98 16.20 9.78
N GLY A 98 4.80 15.21 8.93
CA GLY A 98 5.37 13.88 9.08
C GLY A 98 6.34 13.50 7.97
N GLU A 99 6.86 12.28 8.07
CA GLU A 99 7.71 11.67 7.06
C GLU A 99 7.02 11.59 5.69
N LEU A 100 5.72 11.29 5.68
CA LEU A 100 4.92 11.18 4.46
C LEU A 100 4.78 12.53 3.73
N ASP A 101 4.71 13.66 4.45
CA ASP A 101 4.69 14.98 3.83
C ASP A 101 6.02 15.27 3.11
N LEU A 102 7.15 14.93 3.73
CA LEU A 102 8.47 15.08 3.10
C LEU A 102 8.64 14.19 1.87
N PHE A 103 8.14 12.95 1.93
CA PHE A 103 8.15 12.04 0.79
C PHE A 103 7.32 12.58 -0.38
N ALA A 104 6.09 13.06 -0.11
CA ALA A 104 5.22 13.64 -1.13
C ALA A 104 5.81 14.92 -1.74
N GLU A 105 6.41 15.77 -0.90
CA GLU A 105 7.13 16.98 -1.32
C GLU A 105 8.32 16.64 -2.23
N ALA A 106 9.09 15.60 -1.89
CA ALA A 106 10.21 15.14 -2.69
C ALA A 106 9.76 14.62 -4.07
N LEU A 107 8.67 13.84 -4.14
CA LEU A 107 8.12 13.40 -5.43
C LEU A 107 7.62 14.57 -6.29
N ALA A 108 6.98 15.56 -5.67
CA ALA A 108 6.55 16.77 -6.38
C ALA A 108 7.75 17.56 -6.94
N ALA A 109 8.83 17.68 -6.16
CA ALA A 109 10.06 18.32 -6.59
C ALA A 109 10.78 17.54 -7.71
N LEU A 110 10.85 16.20 -7.61
CA LEU A 110 11.40 15.35 -8.67
C LEU A 110 10.61 15.45 -9.98
N LYS A 111 9.28 15.53 -9.90
CA LYS A 111 8.44 15.80 -11.07
C LYS A 111 8.74 17.17 -11.69
N ALA A 112 8.86 18.19 -10.87
CA ALA A 112 9.12 19.56 -11.34
C ALA A 112 10.52 19.74 -11.95
N GLN A 113 11.54 19.13 -11.35
CA GLN A 113 12.94 19.29 -11.76
C GLN A 113 13.35 18.33 -12.88
N HIS A 114 12.77 17.12 -12.90
CA HIS A 114 13.25 16.03 -13.76
C HIS A 114 12.15 15.28 -14.50
N GLY A 115 10.87 15.65 -14.35
CA GLY A 115 9.75 14.96 -14.99
C GLY A 115 9.45 13.57 -14.43
N TYR A 116 10.06 13.17 -13.32
CA TYR A 116 9.80 11.88 -12.67
C TYR A 116 8.40 11.87 -12.03
N ALA A 117 7.49 11.07 -12.59
CA ALA A 117 6.10 10.97 -12.16
C ALA A 117 5.70 9.49 -11.99
N PRO A 118 6.23 8.79 -10.97
CA PRO A 118 5.91 7.39 -10.75
C PRO A 118 4.46 7.22 -10.28
N ALA A 119 3.92 6.01 -10.45
CA ALA A 119 2.67 5.67 -9.78
C ALA A 119 2.92 5.49 -8.26
N VAL A 120 1.99 5.96 -7.43
CA VAL A 120 2.05 5.77 -5.97
C VAL A 120 0.80 5.00 -5.53
N LEU A 121 1.00 3.79 -5.03
CA LEU A 121 -0.04 2.91 -4.51
C LEU A 121 0.06 2.90 -2.99
N ALA A 122 -0.96 3.41 -2.31
CA ALA A 122 -0.96 3.53 -0.86
C ALA A 122 -1.96 2.55 -0.23
N ILE A 123 -1.56 1.85 0.83
CA ILE A 123 -2.37 0.81 1.47
C ILE A 123 -2.46 1.09 2.97
N THR A 124 -3.69 1.12 3.49
CA THR A 124 -3.95 1.14 4.93
C THR A 124 -5.15 0.27 5.29
N GLY A 125 -5.31 0.00 6.58
CA GLY A 125 -6.39 -0.77 7.17
C GLY A 125 -6.02 -1.16 8.60
N THR A 126 -6.95 -1.72 9.36
CA THR A 126 -6.58 -2.34 10.64
C THR A 126 -5.77 -3.61 10.36
N ASN A 127 -6.24 -4.46 9.43
CA ASN A 127 -5.67 -5.76 9.08
C ASN A 127 -5.34 -5.90 7.59
N GLY A 128 -4.44 -6.83 7.26
CA GLY A 128 -4.12 -7.19 5.87
C GLY A 128 -3.19 -6.23 5.11
N LYS A 129 -2.72 -5.17 5.77
CA LYS A 129 -1.83 -4.14 5.18
C LYS A 129 -0.57 -4.75 4.56
N THR A 130 0.19 -5.50 5.35
CA THR A 130 1.48 -6.06 4.94
C THR A 130 1.31 -7.03 3.79
N THR A 131 0.32 -7.93 3.90
CA THR A 131 0.02 -8.92 2.87
C THR A 131 -0.40 -8.28 1.58
N THR A 132 -1.28 -7.27 1.64
CA THR A 132 -1.70 -6.55 0.44
C THR A 132 -0.54 -5.74 -0.15
N THR A 133 0.34 -5.17 0.67
CA THR A 133 1.50 -4.37 0.21
C THR A 133 2.53 -5.25 -0.48
N CYS A 134 2.97 -6.33 0.16
CA CYS A 134 3.92 -7.29 -0.42
C CYS A 134 3.36 -7.96 -1.67
N MET A 135 2.08 -8.35 -1.64
CA MET A 135 1.40 -8.92 -2.81
C MET A 135 1.34 -7.90 -3.95
N THR A 136 0.91 -6.66 -3.69
CA THR A 136 0.87 -5.59 -4.72
C THR A 136 2.25 -5.35 -5.32
N GLY A 137 3.31 -5.32 -4.50
CA GLY A 137 4.69 -5.22 -4.97
C GLY A 137 5.05 -6.34 -5.96
N LEU A 138 4.79 -7.60 -5.60
CA LEU A 138 5.02 -8.75 -6.49
C LEU A 138 4.20 -8.65 -7.78
N LEU A 139 2.94 -8.22 -7.71
CA LEU A 139 2.08 -8.09 -8.89
C LEU A 139 2.64 -7.04 -9.87
N VAL A 140 3.08 -5.90 -9.34
CA VAL A 140 3.69 -4.82 -10.12
C VAL A 140 5.00 -5.27 -10.77
N GLU A 141 5.87 -5.96 -10.00
CA GLU A 141 7.12 -6.54 -10.52
C GLU A 141 6.84 -7.53 -11.65
N ARG A 142 5.85 -8.42 -11.46
CA ARG A 142 5.46 -9.41 -12.47
C ARG A 142 4.86 -8.78 -13.72
N ALA A 143 4.22 -7.62 -13.59
CA ALA A 143 3.77 -6.81 -14.70
C ALA A 143 4.92 -6.10 -15.45
N GLY A 144 6.18 -6.31 -15.03
CA GLY A 144 7.38 -5.81 -15.70
C GLY A 144 7.77 -4.39 -15.30
N LYS A 145 7.19 -3.85 -14.21
CA LYS A 145 7.51 -2.50 -13.72
C LYS A 145 8.51 -2.55 -12.58
N ARG A 146 9.43 -1.58 -12.54
CA ARG A 146 10.30 -1.39 -11.38
C ARG A 146 9.48 -0.89 -10.19
N VAL A 147 9.60 -1.55 -9.06
CA VAL A 147 8.81 -1.26 -7.86
C VAL A 147 9.67 -1.06 -6.63
N ALA A 148 9.30 -0.11 -5.78
CA ALA A 148 9.82 0.02 -4.43
C ALA A 148 8.68 -0.12 -3.42
N ILE A 149 8.92 -0.92 -2.37
CA ILE A 149 8.03 -1.06 -1.23
C ILE A 149 8.62 -0.26 -0.07
N ALA A 150 7.81 0.58 0.57
CA ALA A 150 8.27 1.41 1.68
C ALA A 150 7.16 1.71 2.70
N GLY A 151 7.54 2.28 3.84
CA GLY A 151 6.62 2.72 4.89
C GLY A 151 6.71 1.84 6.13
N ASN A 152 5.57 1.41 6.65
CA ASN A 152 5.49 0.78 7.98
C ASN A 152 6.09 -0.65 8.07
N ILE A 153 6.39 -1.32 6.96
CA ILE A 153 7.04 -2.65 6.94
C ILE A 153 8.58 -2.54 6.97
N GLY A 154 9.12 -1.33 6.80
CA GLY A 154 10.56 -1.07 6.68
C GLY A 154 11.12 -1.52 5.31
N PRO A 155 12.13 -0.80 4.75
CA PRO A 155 12.73 0.44 5.25
C PRO A 155 11.78 1.66 5.19
N THR A 156 12.19 2.75 5.83
CA THR A 156 11.40 4.00 5.94
C THR A 156 11.16 4.63 4.56
N LEU A 157 10.18 5.52 4.44
CA LEU A 157 9.86 6.18 3.16
C LEU A 157 11.06 6.98 2.63
N LEU A 158 11.69 7.76 3.51
CA LEU A 158 12.78 8.66 3.13
C LEU A 158 14.11 7.93 2.92
N ASP A 159 14.40 6.88 3.68
CA ASP A 159 15.59 6.06 3.42
C ASP A 159 15.46 5.35 2.07
N THR A 160 14.30 4.74 1.79
CA THR A 160 14.05 4.06 0.50
C THR A 160 14.16 5.04 -0.68
N LEU A 161 13.60 6.24 -0.54
CA LEU A 161 13.73 7.28 -1.56
C LEU A 161 15.18 7.74 -1.75
N THR A 162 15.91 7.94 -0.66
CA THR A 162 17.32 8.34 -0.69
C THR A 162 18.17 7.29 -1.41
N GLU A 163 17.96 6.02 -1.11
CA GLU A 163 18.65 4.90 -1.76
C GLU A 163 18.32 4.82 -3.26
N ALA A 164 17.06 5.00 -3.64
CA ALA A 164 16.65 5.01 -5.04
C ALA A 164 17.33 6.16 -5.82
N LEU A 165 17.35 7.37 -5.24
CA LEU A 165 18.01 8.54 -5.85
C LEU A 165 19.53 8.39 -5.96
N ALA A 166 20.15 7.66 -5.03
CA ALA A 166 21.59 7.37 -5.06
C ALA A 166 21.97 6.34 -6.13
N LYS A 167 21.08 5.41 -6.46
CA LYS A 167 21.28 4.40 -7.52
C LYS A 167 21.07 4.97 -8.92
N GLU A 168 20.21 5.99 -9.05
CA GLU A 168 19.91 6.58 -10.35
C GLU A 168 21.09 7.40 -10.87
N PRO A 169 21.61 7.12 -12.09
CA PRO A 169 22.63 7.96 -12.69
C PRO A 169 22.09 9.38 -12.91
N ASP A 170 22.97 10.39 -12.87
CA ASP A 170 22.54 11.71 -13.31
C ASP A 170 22.25 11.67 -14.82
N PRO A 171 21.17 12.33 -15.29
CA PRO A 171 20.80 12.29 -16.69
C PRO A 171 21.99 12.71 -17.55
N VAL A 172 22.41 11.83 -18.46
CA VAL A 172 23.43 12.17 -19.47
C VAL A 172 22.81 13.24 -20.35
N VAL A 173 23.29 14.47 -20.22
CA VAL A 173 22.99 15.53 -21.18
C VAL A 173 23.71 15.12 -22.46
N GLU A 174 23.06 14.32 -23.31
CA GLU A 174 23.49 14.21 -24.69
C GLU A 174 23.36 15.61 -25.29
N ALA A 175 24.48 16.32 -25.37
CA ALA A 175 24.60 17.49 -26.21
C ALA A 175 24.20 17.01 -27.61
N VAL A 176 23.00 17.40 -28.05
CA VAL A 176 22.60 17.26 -29.44
C VAL A 176 23.67 17.98 -30.22
N ALA A 177 24.60 17.22 -30.79
CA ALA A 177 25.52 17.73 -31.78
C ALA A 177 24.62 18.21 -32.92
N VAL A 178 24.47 19.53 -33.02
CA VAL A 178 23.87 20.14 -34.19
C VAL A 178 24.79 19.76 -35.34
N GLU A 179 24.43 18.71 -36.08
CA GLU A 179 25.07 18.43 -37.36
C GLU A 179 24.94 19.71 -38.21
N PRO A 180 26.04 20.21 -38.80
CA PRO A 180 25.96 21.38 -39.65
C PRO A 180 25.01 21.06 -40.81
N PRO A 181 24.25 22.05 -41.31
CA PRO A 181 23.30 21.81 -42.37
C PRO A 181 24.03 21.26 -43.59
N VAL A 182 23.56 20.13 -44.10
CA VAL A 182 23.99 19.57 -45.37
C VAL A 182 23.66 20.59 -46.45
N GLU A 183 24.69 21.15 -47.10
CA GLU A 183 24.52 22.01 -48.27
C GLU A 183 23.78 21.24 -49.36
N ALA A 184 22.67 21.82 -49.84
CA ALA A 184 21.92 21.28 -50.96
C ALA A 184 22.80 21.21 -52.21
N PRO A 185 22.73 20.13 -53.02
CA PRO A 185 23.50 20.05 -54.24
C PRO A 185 23.02 21.13 -55.22
N ALA A 186 23.98 21.84 -55.82
CA ALA A 186 23.74 22.82 -56.86
C ALA A 186 23.07 22.15 -58.08
N LEU A 187 22.00 22.78 -58.57
CA LEU A 187 21.36 22.42 -59.83
C LEU A 187 22.33 22.67 -60.99
N GLU A 188 22.79 21.60 -61.64
CA GLU A 188 23.44 21.71 -62.94
C GLU A 188 22.38 21.88 -64.04
N ALA A 189 22.63 22.85 -64.90
CA ALA A 189 21.81 23.25 -66.03
C ALA A 189 21.81 22.18 -67.14
N VAL A 190 20.68 22.01 -67.81
CA VAL A 190 20.62 21.36 -69.12
C VAL A 190 19.91 22.31 -70.08
N ASP A 191 20.61 22.63 -71.16
CA ASP A 191 20.30 23.65 -72.17
C ASP A 191 19.03 23.38 -72.99
N GLU A 192 18.45 24.49 -73.45
CA GLU A 192 17.33 24.61 -74.39
C GLU A 192 17.63 24.01 -75.77
N VAL A 193 16.63 23.35 -76.39
CA VAL A 193 16.51 23.32 -77.87
C VAL A 193 15.05 23.46 -78.32
N ALA A 194 14.81 24.61 -78.95
CA ALA A 194 13.92 25.00 -80.06
C ALA A 194 12.60 24.26 -80.35
N VAL A 195 11.57 25.10 -80.53
CA VAL A 195 10.24 24.83 -81.09
C VAL A 195 10.28 24.82 -82.62
N GLU A 196 9.60 23.88 -83.28
CA GLU A 196 9.04 24.09 -84.62
C GLU A 196 7.70 23.35 -84.79
N GLU A 197 6.75 24.02 -85.43
CA GLU A 197 5.36 23.64 -85.68
C GLU A 197 5.19 22.68 -86.87
N GLY A 198 4.12 21.88 -86.88
CA GLY A 198 3.62 21.25 -88.11
C GLY A 198 2.62 20.10 -87.92
N ALA A 199 1.33 20.38 -88.14
CA ALA A 199 0.20 19.44 -88.13
C ALA A 199 0.08 18.63 -89.46
N PRO A 200 -1.03 17.90 -89.73
CA PRO A 200 -1.54 16.65 -89.13
C PRO A 200 -1.68 15.53 -90.20
N THR A 201 -2.08 14.29 -89.85
CA THR A 201 -3.12 13.49 -90.58
C THR A 201 -3.26 12.03 -90.11
N ALA A 202 -4.54 11.62 -90.01
CA ALA A 202 -5.16 10.30 -90.30
C ALA A 202 -5.20 9.19 -89.22
N GLU A 203 -6.44 8.92 -88.80
CA GLU A 203 -7.03 7.77 -88.06
C GLU A 203 -7.04 6.44 -88.89
N PRO A 204 -7.67 5.29 -88.48
CA PRO A 204 -8.28 4.86 -87.19
C PRO A 204 -7.92 3.38 -86.79
N GLU A 205 -8.66 2.85 -85.78
CA GLU A 205 -8.96 1.43 -85.47
C GLU A 205 -8.10 0.76 -84.37
N ALA A 206 -8.62 0.10 -83.33
CA ALA A 206 -9.99 -0.22 -82.90
C ALA A 206 -9.99 -0.70 -81.44
N ALA A 207 -11.17 -0.61 -80.80
CA ALA A 207 -11.75 -1.46 -79.75
C ALA A 207 -12.25 -0.70 -78.50
N ALA A 208 -13.56 -0.39 -78.53
CA ALA A 208 -14.60 -0.57 -77.51
C ALA A 208 -14.19 -0.65 -76.01
N ASP A 209 -14.89 -0.09 -75.03
CA ASP A 209 -16.26 0.42 -74.96
C ASP A 209 -16.41 1.37 -73.74
N ASP A 210 -17.46 2.17 -73.75
CA ASP A 210 -17.68 3.40 -72.99
C ASP A 210 -18.43 3.16 -71.66
N ALA A 211 -18.00 3.78 -70.56
CA ALA A 211 -18.80 3.91 -69.33
C ALA A 211 -18.31 5.07 -68.43
N ALA A 212 -18.79 6.27 -68.75
CA ALA A 212 -19.09 7.39 -67.85
C ALA A 212 -18.06 7.73 -66.74
N ALA A 213 -17.16 8.66 -67.06
CA ALA A 213 -16.35 9.37 -66.09
C ALA A 213 -17.22 10.29 -65.22
N ALA A 214 -17.41 9.91 -63.95
CA ALA A 214 -17.76 10.84 -62.89
C ALA A 214 -16.47 11.52 -62.40
N VAL A 215 -16.46 12.85 -62.43
CA VAL A 215 -15.39 13.69 -61.89
C VAL A 215 -15.29 13.46 -60.38
N ILE A 216 -14.18 12.88 -59.92
CA ILE A 216 -13.75 12.91 -58.52
C ILE A 216 -12.65 13.97 -58.44
N PRO A 217 -12.78 15.03 -57.63
CA PRO A 217 -11.72 16.01 -57.49
C PRO A 217 -10.55 15.39 -56.70
N ASP A 218 -9.39 15.39 -57.34
CA ASP A 218 -8.10 15.12 -56.73
C ASP A 218 -7.76 16.30 -55.79
N GLU A 219 -7.72 16.05 -54.48
CA GLU A 219 -6.91 16.72 -53.45
C GLU A 219 -7.40 16.29 -52.05
N GLU A 220 -6.98 15.11 -51.58
CA GLU A 220 -6.88 14.86 -50.13
C GLU A 220 -5.42 15.08 -49.71
N ALA A 221 -5.16 16.28 -49.18
CA ALA A 221 -3.93 16.56 -48.46
C ALA A 221 -3.73 15.50 -47.36
N PRO A 222 -2.52 14.94 -47.17
CA PRO A 222 -2.27 13.98 -46.11
C PRO A 222 -2.69 14.60 -44.77
N LEU A 223 -3.57 13.91 -44.03
CA LEU A 223 -3.93 14.33 -42.68
C LEU A 223 -2.63 14.50 -41.88
N PRO A 224 -2.41 15.65 -41.22
CA PRO A 224 -1.22 15.86 -40.41
C PRO A 224 -1.20 14.81 -39.30
N ILE A 225 -0.26 13.87 -39.41
CA ILE A 225 0.06 12.95 -38.33
C ILE A 225 0.84 13.80 -37.33
N ASP A 226 0.19 14.16 -36.22
CA ASP A 226 0.89 14.80 -35.11
C ASP A 226 2.10 13.93 -34.74
N PRO A 227 3.32 14.49 -34.68
CA PRO A 227 4.48 13.72 -34.27
C PRO A 227 4.19 13.09 -32.90
N PRO A 228 4.60 11.81 -32.68
CA PRO A 228 4.38 11.17 -31.39
C PRO A 228 4.96 12.08 -30.30
N PRO A 229 4.24 12.26 -29.17
CA PRO A 229 4.71 13.14 -28.11
C PRO A 229 6.14 12.74 -27.73
N PRO A 230 7.02 13.73 -27.46
CA PRO A 230 8.41 13.44 -27.10
C PRO A 230 8.43 12.41 -25.98
N ARG A 231 9.25 11.36 -26.14
CA ARG A 231 9.40 10.33 -25.10
C ARG A 231 9.82 11.03 -23.82
N GLY A 232 9.04 10.83 -22.75
CA GLY A 232 9.36 11.37 -21.44
C GLY A 232 10.75 10.91 -20.97
N PRO A 233 11.31 11.55 -19.93
CA PRO A 233 12.60 11.16 -19.38
C PRO A 233 12.60 9.68 -19.03
N VAL A 234 13.62 8.95 -19.49
CA VAL A 234 13.81 7.53 -19.18
C VAL A 234 14.71 7.45 -17.96
N PHE A 235 14.21 6.82 -16.90
CA PHE A 235 14.99 6.51 -15.71
C PHE A 235 15.44 5.05 -15.75
N GLU A 236 16.68 4.79 -15.37
CA GLU A 236 17.29 3.45 -15.47
C GLU A 236 16.91 2.58 -14.26
N THR A 237 17.02 3.13 -13.07
CA THR A 237 16.91 2.41 -11.80
C THR A 237 15.75 2.90 -10.94
N LEU A 238 15.26 4.12 -11.14
CA LEU A 238 14.16 4.64 -10.33
C LEU A 238 12.89 3.78 -10.48
N PRO A 239 12.17 3.54 -9.38
CA PRO A 239 10.91 2.84 -9.40
C PRO A 239 9.88 3.54 -10.30
N GLU A 240 9.21 2.78 -11.14
CA GLU A 240 8.04 3.27 -11.87
C GLU A 240 6.80 3.28 -10.96
N VAL A 241 6.82 2.48 -9.90
CA VAL A 241 5.73 2.36 -8.93
C VAL A 241 6.27 2.32 -7.50
N TRP A 242 5.68 3.10 -6.61
CA TRP A 242 5.88 3.03 -5.17
C TRP A 242 4.68 2.34 -4.53
N VAL A 243 4.91 1.30 -3.73
CA VAL A 243 3.87 0.62 -2.95
C VAL A 243 4.11 0.92 -1.48
N LEU A 244 3.22 1.71 -0.89
CA LEU A 244 3.40 2.27 0.45
C LEU A 244 2.45 1.61 1.44
N GLU A 245 3.01 0.96 2.47
CA GLU A 245 2.21 0.60 3.65
C GLU A 245 2.15 1.80 4.61
N LEU A 246 0.94 2.31 4.86
CA LEU A 246 0.72 3.46 5.72
C LEU A 246 -0.11 3.10 6.96
N SER A 247 0.40 3.46 8.14
CA SER A 247 -0.35 3.41 9.39
C SER A 247 -1.35 4.58 9.49
N SER A 248 -2.30 4.50 10.43
CA SER A 248 -3.18 5.65 10.74
C SER A 248 -2.39 6.83 11.31
N PHE A 249 -1.26 6.59 11.97
CA PHE A 249 -0.40 7.62 12.54
C PHE A 249 0.36 8.43 11.47
N GLN A 250 0.83 7.76 10.42
CA GLN A 250 1.50 8.42 9.28
C GLN A 250 0.52 9.22 8.42
N LEU A 251 -0.72 8.75 8.31
CA LEU A 251 -1.78 9.46 7.61
C LEU A 251 -2.39 10.58 8.46
N ASP A 252 -2.16 10.59 9.76
CA ASP A 252 -2.69 11.65 10.61
C ASP A 252 -2.05 13.00 10.27
N ASN A 253 -2.89 14.01 10.08
CA ASN A 253 -2.52 15.37 9.71
C ASN A 253 -1.68 15.54 8.43
N VAL A 254 -1.59 14.52 7.57
CA VAL A 254 -0.98 14.69 6.24
C VAL A 254 -1.80 15.70 5.41
N ALA A 255 -1.11 16.68 4.82
CA ALA A 255 -1.77 17.80 4.15
C ALA A 255 -1.63 17.76 2.61
N GLY A 256 -0.65 17.01 2.09
CA GLY A 256 -0.25 17.05 0.68
C GLY A 256 0.02 15.68 0.06
N PHE A 257 -0.87 14.71 0.24
CA PHE A 257 -0.69 13.35 -0.29
C PHE A 257 -1.85 12.93 -1.21
N ASP A 258 -1.58 12.85 -2.52
CA ASP A 258 -2.49 12.39 -3.56
C ASP A 258 -1.87 11.19 -4.30
N PRO A 259 -2.01 9.96 -3.78
CA PRO A 259 -1.48 8.77 -4.44
C PRO A 259 -2.24 8.48 -5.74
N THR A 260 -1.64 7.72 -6.65
CA THR A 260 -2.35 7.21 -7.85
C THR A 260 -3.56 6.36 -7.46
N ALA A 261 -3.40 5.51 -6.44
CA ALA A 261 -4.51 4.79 -5.82
C ALA A 261 -4.29 4.60 -4.33
N GLY A 262 -5.37 4.71 -3.54
CA GLY A 262 -5.36 4.54 -2.10
C GLY A 262 -6.35 3.47 -1.67
N ALA A 263 -5.86 2.41 -1.01
CA ALA A 263 -6.67 1.32 -0.49
C ALA A 263 -6.92 1.44 1.02
N LEU A 264 -8.19 1.39 1.40
CA LEU A 264 -8.60 1.18 2.79
C LEU A 264 -9.22 -0.22 2.91
N LEU A 265 -8.49 -1.13 3.57
CA LEU A 265 -8.80 -2.56 3.52
C LEU A 265 -9.96 -2.98 4.43
N ASN A 266 -10.00 -2.39 5.63
CA ASN A 266 -10.98 -2.66 6.69
C ASN A 266 -10.75 -1.68 7.84
N LEU A 267 -11.78 -1.52 8.66
CA LEU A 267 -11.76 -0.79 9.92
C LEU A 267 -12.35 -1.64 11.04
N THR A 268 -11.49 -1.95 12.00
CA THR A 268 -11.86 -2.54 13.28
C THR A 268 -11.09 -1.82 14.39
N GLN A 269 -11.55 -1.94 15.64
CA GLN A 269 -10.94 -1.28 16.79
C GLN A 269 -9.44 -1.58 16.90
N ASP A 270 -8.64 -0.51 16.92
CA ASP A 270 -7.21 -0.51 17.24
C ASP A 270 -6.82 0.94 17.55
N HIS A 271 -5.74 1.12 18.32
CA HIS A 271 -5.13 2.43 18.58
C HIS A 271 -6.07 3.54 19.12
N LEU A 272 -7.11 3.17 19.88
CA LEU A 272 -8.05 4.13 20.47
C LEU A 272 -7.42 5.01 21.55
N ASP A 273 -6.38 4.50 22.21
CA ASP A 273 -5.50 5.25 23.12
C ASP A 273 -4.83 6.47 22.45
N TRP A 274 -4.60 6.39 21.14
CA TRP A 274 -3.95 7.44 20.36
C TRP A 274 -4.97 8.34 19.63
N HIS A 275 -6.00 7.74 19.01
CA HIS A 275 -7.00 8.45 18.21
C HIS A 275 -8.19 8.98 19.01
N GLY A 276 -8.37 8.50 20.25
CA GLY A 276 -9.50 8.81 21.12
C GLY A 276 -10.76 7.99 20.79
N ASP A 277 -11.16 7.96 19.51
CA ASP A 277 -12.34 7.23 19.06
C ASP A 277 -12.20 6.62 17.65
N MET A 278 -13.12 5.70 17.32
CA MET A 278 -13.16 5.03 16.00
C MET A 278 -13.38 6.00 14.84
N ALA A 279 -14.16 7.06 15.05
CA ALA A 279 -14.45 8.03 13.99
C ALA A 279 -13.18 8.80 13.59
N SER A 280 -12.35 9.16 14.57
CA SER A 280 -11.06 9.84 14.38
C SER A 280 -10.04 8.91 13.75
N TYR A 281 -9.97 7.66 14.20
CA TYR A 281 -9.16 6.61 13.58
C TYR A 281 -9.53 6.37 12.10
N GLY A 282 -10.83 6.27 11.80
CA GLY A 282 -11.35 6.14 10.44
C GLY A 282 -11.04 7.36 9.57
N ARG A 283 -11.27 8.58 10.07
CA ARG A 283 -10.92 9.83 9.36
C ARG A 283 -9.42 9.94 9.07
N ALA A 284 -8.56 9.53 10.01
CA ALA A 284 -7.12 9.52 9.79
C ALA A 284 -6.75 8.61 8.61
N LYS A 285 -7.31 7.39 8.56
CA LYS A 285 -7.07 6.46 7.45
C LYS A 285 -7.69 6.91 6.12
N ALA A 286 -8.86 7.55 6.14
CA ALA A 286 -9.53 8.04 4.93
C ALA A 286 -8.72 9.09 4.16
N ARG A 287 -7.72 9.74 4.79
CA ARG A 287 -6.79 10.64 4.09
C ARG A 287 -5.99 9.94 2.97
N ILE A 288 -5.92 8.60 2.99
CA ILE A 288 -5.34 7.81 1.89
C ILE A 288 -6.08 7.99 0.56
N PHE A 289 -7.33 8.46 0.58
CA PHE A 289 -8.15 8.73 -0.60
C PHE A 289 -7.78 10.04 -1.31
N GLY A 290 -6.74 10.75 -0.89
CA GLY A 290 -6.33 12.00 -1.51
C GLY A 290 -7.23 13.20 -1.17
N ARG A 291 -6.81 14.39 -1.60
CA ARG A 291 -7.33 15.68 -1.14
C ARG A 291 -8.57 16.14 -1.90
N GLY A 292 -9.72 16.13 -1.21
CA GLY A 292 -10.95 16.75 -1.71
C GLY A 292 -11.53 16.06 -2.95
N MET A 293 -12.48 16.73 -3.60
CA MET A 293 -13.24 16.16 -4.73
C MET A 293 -12.48 16.17 -6.06
N GLU A 294 -11.43 16.97 -6.18
CA GLU A 294 -10.63 17.13 -7.40
C GLU A 294 -9.42 16.19 -7.47
N SER A 295 -9.13 15.48 -6.38
CA SER A 295 -8.01 14.54 -6.34
C SER A 295 -8.15 13.44 -7.41
N PRO A 296 -7.09 13.18 -8.19
CA PRO A 296 -7.08 12.14 -9.21
C PRO A 296 -6.98 10.73 -8.62
N THR A 297 -6.78 10.60 -7.31
CA THR A 297 -6.59 9.32 -6.62
C THR A 297 -7.78 8.39 -6.88
N VAL A 298 -7.47 7.17 -7.34
CA VAL A 298 -8.44 6.06 -7.38
C VAL A 298 -8.64 5.51 -5.97
N ILE A 299 -9.87 5.56 -5.49
CA ILE A 299 -10.24 5.01 -4.19
C ILE A 299 -10.45 3.50 -4.34
N VAL A 300 -9.69 2.69 -3.60
CA VAL A 300 -9.88 1.24 -3.51
C VAL A 300 -10.50 0.92 -2.15
N ALA A 301 -11.76 0.50 -2.13
CA ALA A 301 -12.53 0.36 -0.89
C ALA A 301 -13.12 -1.06 -0.74
N ASN A 302 -13.15 -1.55 0.49
CA ASN A 302 -13.80 -2.82 0.83
C ASN A 302 -15.30 -2.61 0.95
N ARG A 303 -16.08 -3.22 0.04
CA ARG A 303 -17.56 -3.09 0.05
C ARG A 303 -18.24 -3.88 1.16
N ASP A 304 -17.55 -4.84 1.76
CA ASP A 304 -18.11 -5.66 2.83
C ASP A 304 -17.93 -5.00 4.20
N ASP A 305 -17.21 -3.88 4.27
CA ASP A 305 -16.98 -3.10 5.48
C ASP A 305 -17.75 -1.78 5.40
N ALA A 306 -18.80 -1.68 6.21
CA ALA A 306 -19.69 -0.52 6.23
C ALA A 306 -19.00 0.76 6.73
N GLU A 307 -18.01 0.66 7.62
CA GLU A 307 -17.25 1.82 8.07
C GLU A 307 -16.35 2.35 6.94
N VAL A 308 -15.76 1.46 6.15
CA VAL A 308 -14.97 1.83 4.98
C VAL A 308 -15.84 2.48 3.90
N GLU A 309 -16.99 1.90 3.56
CA GLU A 309 -17.93 2.52 2.60
C GLU A 309 -18.42 3.90 3.09
N GLY A 310 -18.68 4.04 4.39
CA GLY A 310 -19.10 5.30 5.00
C GLY A 310 -18.06 6.44 4.93
N LEU A 311 -16.79 6.11 4.69
CA LEU A 311 -15.70 7.09 4.54
C LEU A 311 -15.46 7.53 3.09
N ILE A 312 -16.12 6.91 2.12
CA ILE A 312 -16.00 7.32 0.72
C ILE A 312 -16.68 8.70 0.55
N PRO A 313 -15.98 9.70 -0.02
CA PRO A 313 -16.58 11.02 -0.24
C PRO A 313 -17.84 10.96 -1.11
N ALA A 314 -18.94 11.46 -0.58
CA ALA A 314 -20.21 11.53 -1.31
C ALA A 314 -20.08 12.47 -2.54
N PRO A 315 -20.79 12.17 -3.65
CA PRO A 315 -20.82 13.07 -4.80
C PRO A 315 -21.32 14.47 -4.43
N VAL A 316 -20.66 15.51 -4.94
CA VAL A 316 -21.00 16.91 -4.64
C VAL A 316 -21.54 17.57 -5.89
N PHE A 317 -22.70 18.23 -5.78
CA PHE A 317 -23.25 19.04 -6.86
C PHE A 317 -22.59 20.43 -6.87
N VAL A 318 -21.89 20.75 -7.95
CA VAL A 318 -21.29 22.07 -8.16
C VAL A 318 -22.22 22.88 -9.05
N LYS A 319 -22.77 23.97 -8.50
CA LYS A 319 -23.64 24.88 -9.24
C LYS A 319 -22.86 25.55 -10.38
N GLY A 320 -23.45 25.56 -11.56
CA GLY A 320 -22.86 26.20 -12.73
C GLY A 320 -22.79 27.73 -12.61
N THR A 321 -21.82 28.33 -13.29
CA THR A 321 -21.74 29.78 -13.49
C THR A 321 -22.51 30.19 -14.75
N ARG A 322 -22.71 31.49 -14.98
CA ARG A 322 -23.51 32.00 -16.11
C ARG A 322 -23.00 31.41 -17.45
N GLY A 323 -23.82 30.57 -18.09
CA GLY A 323 -23.49 29.90 -19.36
C GLY A 323 -22.93 28.47 -19.23
N LYS A 324 -22.68 27.94 -18.02
CA LYS A 324 -22.30 26.54 -17.79
C LYS A 324 -23.33 25.84 -16.90
N PRO A 325 -23.87 24.67 -17.29
CA PRO A 325 -24.76 23.90 -16.41
C PRO A 325 -24.01 23.41 -15.16
N GLY A 326 -24.74 23.24 -14.06
CA GLY A 326 -24.19 22.58 -12.87
C GLY A 326 -23.85 21.13 -13.15
N ARG A 327 -22.86 20.58 -12.44
CA ARG A 327 -22.43 19.19 -12.59
C ARG A 327 -22.22 18.53 -11.24
N THR A 328 -22.53 17.25 -11.16
CA THR A 328 -22.14 16.41 -10.03
C THR A 328 -20.69 15.96 -10.23
N VAL A 329 -19.85 16.21 -9.24
CA VAL A 329 -18.47 15.73 -9.19
C VAL A 329 -18.44 14.54 -8.24
N SER A 330 -17.98 13.40 -8.74
CA SER A 330 -17.77 12.16 -7.97
C SER A 330 -16.30 11.75 -8.02
N ARG A 331 -15.84 11.07 -6.97
CA ARG A 331 -14.52 10.43 -6.95
C ARG A 331 -14.56 9.12 -7.75
N ARG A 332 -13.42 8.73 -8.33
CA ARG A 332 -13.26 7.42 -8.97
C ARG A 332 -13.06 6.36 -7.88
N VAL A 333 -14.00 5.41 -7.79
CA VAL A 333 -14.01 4.35 -6.77
C VAL A 333 -13.98 2.99 -7.46
N VAL A 334 -13.11 2.10 -7.00
CA VAL A 334 -13.05 0.68 -7.34
C VAL A 334 -13.26 -0.10 -6.05
N ARG A 335 -14.25 -1.00 -6.03
CA ARG A 335 -14.56 -1.78 -4.83
C ARG A 335 -14.05 -3.20 -4.94
N PHE A 336 -13.60 -3.73 -3.80
CA PHE A 336 -13.29 -5.14 -3.64
C PHE A 336 -14.10 -5.76 -2.49
N GLY A 337 -14.22 -7.08 -2.46
CA GLY A 337 -14.99 -7.79 -1.43
C GLY A 337 -15.22 -9.27 -1.77
N LEU A 338 -15.84 -9.99 -0.85
CA LEU A 338 -16.17 -11.41 -0.89
C LEU A 338 -17.53 -11.71 -1.50
N ASN A 339 -18.32 -10.66 -1.79
CA ASN A 339 -19.56 -10.77 -2.55
C ASN A 339 -19.33 -10.49 -4.04
N PRO A 340 -20.27 -10.81 -4.95
CA PRO A 340 -20.16 -10.43 -6.36
C PRO A 340 -19.99 -8.91 -6.56
N PRO A 341 -19.17 -8.47 -7.54
CA PRO A 341 -18.98 -7.05 -7.83
C PRO A 341 -20.27 -6.40 -8.35
N LYS A 342 -20.47 -5.12 -8.03
CA LYS A 342 -21.73 -4.39 -8.31
C LYS A 342 -21.60 -3.27 -9.34
N ALA A 343 -20.38 -2.85 -9.66
CA ALA A 343 -20.12 -1.83 -10.66
C ALA A 343 -18.93 -2.22 -11.55
N PRO A 344 -18.82 -1.65 -12.76
CA PRO A 344 -17.68 -1.90 -13.61
C PRO A 344 -16.36 -1.48 -12.97
N GLY A 345 -15.34 -2.30 -13.14
CA GLY A 345 -14.04 -2.14 -12.50
C GLY A 345 -13.93 -2.80 -11.12
N ASP A 346 -15.06 -3.09 -10.46
CA ASP A 346 -15.05 -3.76 -9.15
C ASP A 346 -14.53 -5.20 -9.25
N PHE A 347 -13.88 -5.63 -8.18
CA PHE A 347 -13.33 -6.97 -8.00
C PHE A 347 -14.14 -7.73 -6.96
N GLY A 348 -14.37 -9.03 -7.12
CA GLY A 348 -15.15 -9.80 -6.14
C GLY A 348 -14.95 -11.30 -6.16
N LEU A 349 -15.79 -11.99 -5.39
CA LEU A 349 -15.96 -13.44 -5.48
C LEU A 349 -17.31 -13.80 -6.07
N VAL A 350 -17.33 -14.84 -6.90
CA VAL A 350 -18.56 -15.49 -7.36
C VAL A 350 -18.40 -16.99 -7.16
N ASP A 351 -19.37 -17.63 -6.50
CA ASP A 351 -19.44 -19.07 -6.37
C ASP A 351 -20.08 -19.67 -7.61
N GLU A 352 -19.33 -20.51 -8.33
CA GLU A 352 -19.83 -21.25 -9.49
C GLU A 352 -19.41 -22.71 -9.40
N GLY A 353 -20.37 -23.63 -9.43
CA GLY A 353 -20.09 -25.07 -9.38
C GLY A 353 -19.41 -25.52 -8.09
N GLY A 354 -19.62 -24.81 -6.97
CA GLY A 354 -18.98 -25.10 -5.68
C GLY A 354 -17.56 -24.56 -5.53
N LEU A 355 -17.05 -23.82 -6.52
CA LEU A 355 -15.75 -23.16 -6.47
C LEU A 355 -15.93 -21.64 -6.40
N ALA A 356 -15.23 -21.00 -5.46
CA ALA A 356 -15.17 -19.54 -5.39
C ALA A 356 -14.16 -19.00 -6.41
N TRP A 357 -14.61 -18.10 -7.29
CA TRP A 357 -13.77 -17.46 -8.31
C TRP A 357 -13.47 -16.01 -7.96
N LEU A 358 -12.20 -15.60 -8.05
CA LEU A 358 -11.84 -14.19 -8.16
C LEU A 358 -12.34 -13.66 -9.50
N VAL A 359 -13.10 -12.57 -9.46
CA VAL A 359 -13.70 -11.96 -10.65
C VAL A 359 -13.48 -10.45 -10.71
N ARG A 360 -13.60 -9.88 -11.91
CA ARG A 360 -13.70 -8.45 -12.17
C ARG A 360 -14.96 -8.15 -12.98
N ALA A 361 -15.74 -7.15 -12.59
CA ALA A 361 -16.86 -6.67 -13.41
C ALA A 361 -16.35 -5.73 -14.52
N ARG A 362 -16.89 -5.88 -15.73
CA ARG A 362 -16.64 -5.01 -16.88
C ARG A 362 -17.96 -4.45 -17.40
N GLU A 363 -17.88 -3.25 -18.00
CA GLU A 363 -18.99 -2.72 -18.79
C GLU A 363 -19.29 -3.64 -19.97
N LEU A 364 -20.57 -3.75 -20.32
CA LEU A 364 -21.00 -4.44 -21.52
C LEU A 364 -20.49 -3.66 -22.75
N ASP A 365 -19.99 -4.35 -23.76
CA ASP A 365 -19.64 -3.71 -25.03
C ASP A 365 -20.92 -3.07 -25.63
N PRO A 366 -20.91 -1.76 -25.97
CA PRO A 366 -22.08 -1.05 -26.48
C PRO A 366 -22.63 -1.65 -27.79
N THR A 367 -21.88 -2.51 -28.48
CA THR A 367 -22.33 -3.21 -29.69
C THR A 367 -23.24 -4.41 -29.42
N VAL A 368 -23.36 -4.87 -28.17
CA VAL A 368 -24.21 -6.01 -27.80
C VAL A 368 -25.65 -5.53 -27.56
N LYS A 369 -26.60 -6.01 -28.38
CA LYS A 369 -28.02 -5.63 -28.29
C LYS A 369 -28.63 -5.99 -26.92
N LYS A 370 -29.14 -4.97 -26.23
CA LYS A 370 -29.92 -5.10 -24.98
C LYS A 370 -31.05 -6.13 -25.15
N ARG A 371 -31.20 -7.04 -24.19
CA ARG A 371 -32.43 -7.84 -24.05
C ARG A 371 -33.52 -6.95 -23.45
N ARG A 372 -34.73 -7.04 -24.01
CA ARG A 372 -35.87 -6.19 -23.64
C ARG A 372 -36.38 -6.62 -22.25
N GLY A 373 -36.17 -5.80 -21.22
CA GLY A 373 -36.69 -6.02 -19.86
C GLY A 373 -35.68 -5.95 -18.71
N ASP A 374 -34.40 -5.73 -18.97
CA ASP A 374 -33.38 -5.44 -17.95
C ASP A 374 -33.24 -3.91 -17.78
N ASP A 375 -33.72 -3.37 -16.65
CA ASP A 375 -33.49 -1.98 -16.25
C ASP A 375 -32.08 -1.77 -15.64
N ASP A 376 -31.38 -2.85 -15.31
CA ASP A 376 -29.97 -2.85 -14.91
C ASP A 376 -29.07 -3.15 -16.13
N GLU A 377 -28.03 -2.35 -16.36
CA GLU A 377 -27.01 -2.69 -17.37
C GLU A 377 -26.33 -4.02 -16.98
N PRO A 378 -26.37 -5.07 -17.82
CA PRO A 378 -25.79 -6.35 -17.44
C PRO A 378 -24.27 -6.21 -17.31
N LEU A 379 -23.72 -6.45 -16.12
CA LEU A 379 -22.28 -6.48 -15.91
C LEU A 379 -21.69 -7.75 -16.53
N VAL A 380 -20.60 -7.61 -17.29
CA VAL A 380 -19.83 -8.77 -17.74
C VAL A 380 -18.88 -9.18 -16.63
N ILE A 381 -19.09 -10.36 -16.06
CA ILE A 381 -18.22 -10.94 -15.03
C ILE A 381 -17.04 -11.64 -15.70
N GLN A 382 -15.87 -11.03 -15.63
CA GLN A 382 -14.62 -11.63 -16.06
C GLN A 382 -14.05 -12.51 -14.95
N ARG A 383 -14.00 -13.83 -15.18
CA ARG A 383 -13.32 -14.77 -14.29
C ARG A 383 -11.81 -14.59 -14.40
N LEU A 384 -11.14 -14.48 -13.26
CA LEU A 384 -9.70 -14.28 -13.19
C LEU A 384 -9.00 -15.59 -12.82
N MET A 385 -9.28 -16.13 -11.64
CA MET A 385 -8.75 -17.42 -11.18
C MET A 385 -9.60 -17.99 -10.02
N PRO A 386 -9.56 -19.30 -9.76
CA PRO A 386 -10.14 -19.88 -8.55
C PRO A 386 -9.44 -19.34 -7.30
N ALA A 387 -10.20 -19.06 -6.24
CA ALA A 387 -9.64 -18.62 -4.96
C ALA A 387 -8.72 -19.69 -4.34
N ASP A 388 -9.04 -20.98 -4.53
CA ASP A 388 -8.23 -22.11 -4.05
C ASP A 388 -6.90 -22.27 -4.80
N ALA A 389 -6.71 -21.55 -5.91
CA ALA A 389 -5.42 -21.51 -6.59
C ALA A 389 -4.43 -20.55 -5.90
N LEU A 390 -4.88 -19.73 -4.94
CA LEU A 390 -4.01 -18.97 -4.05
C LEU A 390 -3.30 -19.92 -3.09
N ARG A 391 -1.99 -19.76 -2.91
CA ARG A 391 -1.26 -20.53 -1.89
C ARG A 391 -1.57 -20.02 -0.48
N VAL A 392 -1.82 -18.72 -0.35
CA VAL A 392 -2.30 -18.10 0.88
C VAL A 392 -3.79 -18.42 1.05
N ARG A 393 -4.12 -19.26 2.02
CA ARG A 393 -5.49 -19.75 2.24
C ARG A 393 -6.38 -18.73 2.97
N GLY A 394 -7.70 -18.89 2.82
CA GLY A 394 -8.70 -18.15 3.59
C GLY A 394 -9.29 -16.95 2.85
N ARG A 395 -10.56 -16.65 3.16
CA ARG A 395 -11.33 -15.57 2.50
C ARG A 395 -10.69 -14.19 2.65
N HIS A 396 -10.09 -13.89 3.80
CA HIS A 396 -9.39 -12.61 3.99
C HIS A 396 -8.20 -12.43 3.03
N ASN A 397 -7.49 -13.51 2.69
CA ASN A 397 -6.42 -13.47 1.70
C ASN A 397 -6.94 -13.31 0.27
N ALA A 398 -8.11 -13.88 -0.04
CA ALA A 398 -8.80 -13.57 -1.29
C ALA A 398 -9.19 -12.08 -1.36
N ALA A 399 -9.67 -11.47 -0.27
CA ALA A 399 -9.95 -10.04 -0.22
C ALA A 399 -8.68 -9.19 -0.43
N ASN A 400 -7.57 -9.54 0.24
CA ASN A 400 -6.26 -8.89 0.03
C ASN A 400 -5.81 -9.00 -1.44
N ALA A 401 -6.01 -10.15 -2.07
CA ALA A 401 -5.70 -10.38 -3.48
C ALA A 401 -6.52 -9.49 -4.43
N LEU A 402 -7.82 -9.36 -4.17
CA LEU A 402 -8.69 -8.47 -4.96
C LEU A 402 -8.30 -7.00 -4.79
N ALA A 403 -7.93 -6.58 -3.58
CA ALA A 403 -7.41 -5.23 -3.31
C ALA A 403 -6.07 -4.98 -4.04
N ALA A 404 -5.14 -5.94 -4.00
CA ALA A 404 -3.85 -5.85 -4.68
C ALA A 404 -4.00 -5.77 -6.21
N LEU A 405 -4.91 -6.57 -6.79
CA LEU A 405 -5.25 -6.50 -8.21
C LEU A 405 -5.85 -5.14 -8.59
N ALA A 406 -6.74 -4.60 -7.76
CA ALA A 406 -7.34 -3.28 -8.00
C ALA A 406 -6.29 -2.16 -7.99
N LEU A 407 -5.38 -2.18 -7.01
CA LEU A 407 -4.27 -1.21 -6.90
C LEU A 407 -3.32 -1.29 -8.09
N ALA A 408 -2.82 -2.49 -8.42
CA ALA A 408 -1.87 -2.67 -9.51
C ALA A 408 -2.51 -2.34 -10.88
N THR A 409 -3.80 -2.65 -11.07
CA THR A 409 -4.56 -2.22 -12.26
C THR A 409 -4.65 -0.69 -12.34
N ALA A 410 -4.80 0.02 -11.21
CA ALA A 410 -4.83 1.49 -11.18
C ALA A 410 -3.46 2.11 -11.53
N ALA A 411 -2.36 1.40 -11.30
CA ALA A 411 -1.03 1.75 -11.81
C ALA A 411 -0.80 1.35 -13.29
N GLY A 412 -1.82 0.84 -13.99
CA GLY A 412 -1.70 0.41 -15.39
C GLY A 412 -0.90 -0.87 -15.57
N CYS A 413 -1.01 -1.82 -14.63
CA CYS A 413 -0.46 -3.17 -14.77
C CYS A 413 -1.47 -4.10 -15.45
N GLU A 414 -0.98 -4.97 -16.35
CA GLU A 414 -1.82 -5.92 -17.09
C GLU A 414 -2.22 -7.14 -16.25
N LEU A 415 -3.47 -7.60 -16.37
CA LEU A 415 -4.00 -8.68 -15.52
C LEU A 415 -3.27 -10.01 -15.69
N ALA A 416 -2.92 -10.39 -16.91
CA ALA A 416 -2.34 -11.71 -17.20
C ALA A 416 -1.06 -12.03 -16.39
N PRO A 417 0.00 -11.18 -16.42
CA PRO A 417 1.19 -11.42 -15.61
C PRO A 417 0.92 -11.35 -14.10
N MET A 418 0.01 -10.47 -13.67
CA MET A 418 -0.37 -10.36 -12.26
C MET A 418 -1.00 -11.65 -11.74
N LEU A 419 -1.92 -12.28 -12.48
CA LEU A 419 -2.56 -13.53 -12.04
C LEU A 419 -1.56 -14.68 -11.89
N HIS A 420 -0.50 -14.71 -12.70
CA HIS A 420 0.58 -15.66 -12.53
C HIS A 420 1.38 -15.37 -11.24
N GLY A 421 1.77 -14.12 -11.01
CA GLY A 421 2.43 -13.71 -9.77
C GLY A 421 1.60 -14.01 -8.52
N LEU A 422 0.30 -13.74 -8.59
CA LEU A 422 -0.66 -13.95 -7.51
C LEU A 422 -0.72 -15.44 -7.08
N ARG A 423 -0.67 -16.36 -8.04
CA ARG A 423 -0.64 -17.81 -7.79
C ARG A 423 0.65 -18.27 -7.09
N GLU A 424 1.74 -17.54 -7.23
CA GLU A 424 3.05 -17.90 -6.66
C GLU A 424 3.30 -17.28 -5.28
N TYR A 425 2.53 -16.26 -4.91
CA TYR A 425 2.63 -15.59 -3.62
C TYR A 425 2.41 -16.54 -2.44
N ARG A 426 3.40 -16.65 -1.54
CA ARG A 426 3.38 -17.60 -0.40
C ARG A 426 3.03 -16.97 0.95
N GLY A 427 2.86 -15.66 1.02
CA GLY A 427 2.73 -14.95 2.29
C GLY A 427 4.08 -14.48 2.84
N GLU A 428 4.02 -13.71 3.91
CA GLU A 428 5.16 -13.08 4.58
C GLU A 428 5.60 -13.90 5.80
N PRO A 429 6.88 -13.83 6.18
CA PRO A 429 7.36 -14.39 7.46
C PRO A 429 6.56 -13.85 8.65
N HIS A 430 6.41 -14.70 9.67
CA HIS A 430 5.70 -14.46 10.94
C HIS A 430 4.19 -14.24 10.82
N ARG A 431 3.57 -14.82 9.78
CA ARG A 431 2.12 -14.79 9.57
C ARG A 431 1.58 -16.21 9.52
N VAL A 432 1.33 -16.79 10.71
CA VAL A 432 1.08 -18.22 10.90
C VAL A 432 2.21 -19.06 10.29
N GLU A 433 3.45 -18.68 10.58
CA GLU A 433 4.65 -19.34 10.08
C GLU A 433 4.90 -20.64 10.85
N PRO A 434 5.02 -21.80 10.18
CA PRO A 434 5.41 -23.03 10.86
C PRO A 434 6.85 -22.90 11.36
N VAL A 435 7.04 -23.12 12.66
CA VAL A 435 8.36 -23.04 13.32
C VAL A 435 9.00 -24.42 13.40
N ALA A 436 8.27 -25.40 13.94
CA ALA A 436 8.80 -26.71 14.30
C ALA A 436 7.68 -27.71 14.58
N SER A 437 8.04 -28.99 14.64
CA SER A 437 7.17 -30.04 15.18
C SER A 437 7.88 -30.81 16.30
N ILE A 438 7.24 -30.91 17.47
CA ILE A 438 7.77 -31.63 18.64
C ILE A 438 6.70 -32.61 19.10
N ASP A 439 7.03 -33.91 19.20
CA ASP A 439 6.10 -34.97 19.62
C ASP A 439 4.76 -35.00 18.85
N GLY A 440 4.80 -34.62 17.56
CA GLY A 440 3.61 -34.56 16.70
C GLY A 440 2.73 -33.32 16.94
N VAL A 441 3.21 -32.32 17.67
CA VAL A 441 2.59 -31.01 17.87
C VAL A 441 3.30 -29.99 16.99
N GLU A 442 2.56 -29.26 16.16
CA GLU A 442 3.15 -28.21 15.30
C GLU A 442 3.08 -26.84 15.95
N PHE A 443 4.15 -26.05 15.83
CA PHE A 443 4.25 -24.70 16.38
C PHE A 443 4.13 -23.66 15.27
N TYR A 444 3.30 -22.64 15.51
CA TYR A 444 3.05 -21.54 14.59
C TYR A 444 3.36 -20.19 15.22
N ASP A 445 4.15 -19.39 14.53
CA ASP A 445 4.40 -18.00 14.87
C ASP A 445 3.47 -17.07 14.07
N ASP A 446 2.55 -16.41 14.78
CA ASP A 446 1.75 -15.28 14.30
C ASP A 446 1.97 -14.06 15.22
N SER A 447 3.22 -13.78 15.58
CA SER A 447 3.59 -12.62 16.40
C SER A 447 3.15 -11.28 15.81
N LYS A 448 2.82 -11.21 14.52
CA LYS A 448 2.21 -10.03 13.87
C LYS A 448 0.72 -9.85 14.16
N GLY A 449 0.06 -10.82 14.78
CA GLY A 449 -1.32 -10.73 15.29
C GLY A 449 -1.45 -9.78 16.48
N THR A 450 -1.19 -8.49 16.29
CA THR A 450 -1.13 -7.47 17.36
C THR A 450 -2.47 -6.82 17.70
N ASN A 451 -3.56 -7.30 17.11
CA ASN A 451 -4.93 -6.83 17.36
C ASN A 451 -5.90 -8.01 17.33
N VAL A 452 -7.08 -7.81 17.91
CA VAL A 452 -8.10 -8.85 18.08
C VAL A 452 -8.55 -9.44 16.74
N GLY A 453 -8.79 -8.60 15.73
CA GLY A 453 -9.25 -9.06 14.42
C GLY A 453 -8.25 -9.98 13.69
N ALA A 454 -6.95 -9.70 13.81
CA ALA A 454 -5.90 -10.56 13.26
C ALA A 454 -5.90 -11.94 13.92
N THR A 455 -5.96 -11.98 15.25
CA THR A 455 -5.98 -13.25 16.00
C THR A 455 -7.25 -14.05 15.74
N VAL A 456 -8.43 -13.41 15.62
CA VAL A 456 -9.67 -14.09 15.21
C VAL A 456 -9.48 -14.77 13.86
N ALA A 457 -8.91 -14.07 12.87
CA ALA A 457 -8.66 -14.63 11.55
C ALA A 457 -7.67 -15.81 11.59
N ALA A 458 -6.61 -15.74 12.41
CA ALA A 458 -5.64 -16.81 12.59
C ALA A 458 -6.28 -18.06 13.23
N ILE A 459 -7.04 -17.89 14.31
CA ILE A 459 -7.74 -18.98 15.01
C ILE A 459 -8.74 -19.66 14.08
N SER A 460 -9.58 -18.89 13.38
CA SER A 460 -10.59 -19.46 12.48
C SER A 460 -9.97 -20.15 11.27
N GLY A 461 -8.91 -19.58 10.68
CA GLY A 461 -8.22 -20.14 9.53
C GLY A 461 -7.50 -21.44 9.87
N LEU A 462 -6.54 -21.37 10.79
CA LEU A 462 -5.74 -22.53 11.18
C LEU A 462 -6.60 -23.60 11.86
N GLY A 463 -7.57 -23.19 12.68
CA GLY A 463 -8.47 -24.10 13.37
C GLY A 463 -9.40 -24.88 12.43
N ALA A 464 -9.75 -24.33 11.26
CA ALA A 464 -10.49 -25.04 10.23
C ALA A 464 -9.59 -26.01 9.45
N ASP A 465 -8.38 -25.59 9.07
CA ASP A 465 -7.41 -26.42 8.36
C ASP A 465 -6.95 -27.63 9.18
N ARG A 466 -6.89 -27.49 10.52
CA ARG A 466 -6.41 -28.53 11.44
C ARG A 466 -7.50 -29.46 11.97
N ALA A 467 -8.77 -29.20 11.66
CA ALA A 467 -9.86 -30.00 12.19
C ALA A 467 -9.70 -31.50 11.80
N PRO A 468 -9.87 -32.44 12.75
CA PRO A 468 -10.45 -32.28 14.09
C PRO A 468 -9.46 -31.95 15.21
N ALA A 469 -8.16 -31.80 14.92
CA ALA A 469 -7.16 -31.40 15.90
C ALA A 469 -7.41 -29.99 16.43
N LYS A 470 -6.90 -29.70 17.63
CA LYS A 470 -7.18 -28.47 18.37
C LYS A 470 -5.96 -27.54 18.42
N LEU A 471 -6.24 -26.28 18.72
CA LEU A 471 -5.22 -25.25 18.92
C LEU A 471 -4.92 -25.05 20.40
N ILE A 472 -3.67 -24.80 20.74
CA ILE A 472 -3.26 -24.29 22.05
C ILE A 472 -2.73 -22.88 21.81
N LEU A 473 -3.41 -21.88 22.37
CA LEU A 473 -3.20 -20.49 22.00
C LEU A 473 -2.31 -19.79 23.03
N ILE A 474 -1.41 -18.92 22.58
CA ILE A 474 -0.72 -17.96 23.44
C ILE A 474 -1.27 -16.57 23.10
N LEU A 475 -1.97 -15.96 24.07
CA LEU A 475 -2.60 -14.64 23.95
C LEU A 475 -2.01 -13.66 24.96
N GLY A 476 -2.04 -12.36 24.64
CA GLY A 476 -1.73 -11.29 25.59
C GLY A 476 -0.53 -10.40 25.23
N GLY A 477 -0.32 -9.39 26.07
CA GLY A 477 0.51 -8.22 25.82
C GLY A 477 -0.22 -6.91 26.17
N ASP A 478 0.11 -5.82 25.47
CA ASP A 478 -0.57 -4.52 25.55
C ASP A 478 -1.74 -4.45 24.54
N GLY A 479 -2.97 -4.55 25.05
CA GLY A 479 -4.22 -4.60 24.30
C GLY A 479 -4.73 -3.26 23.79
N LYS A 480 -4.13 -2.14 24.22
CA LYS A 480 -4.49 -0.77 23.78
C LYS A 480 -5.99 -0.44 23.92
N GLY A 481 -6.66 -1.01 24.91
CA GLY A 481 -8.08 -0.78 25.19
C GLY A 481 -9.04 -1.42 24.17
N GLN A 482 -8.61 -2.44 23.42
CA GLN A 482 -9.48 -3.23 22.54
C GLN A 482 -10.50 -4.07 23.31
N ASP A 483 -11.65 -4.34 22.70
CA ASP A 483 -12.58 -5.38 23.15
C ASP A 483 -12.12 -6.77 22.71
N PHE A 484 -11.89 -7.67 23.67
CA PHE A 484 -11.45 -9.05 23.45
C PHE A 484 -12.60 -10.05 23.26
N ALA A 485 -13.85 -9.65 23.46
CA ALA A 485 -15.01 -10.53 23.29
C ALA A 485 -15.07 -11.28 21.94
N PRO A 486 -14.66 -10.70 20.78
CA PRO A 486 -14.68 -11.40 19.50
C PRO A 486 -13.82 -12.67 19.44
N LEU A 487 -12.85 -12.84 20.35
CA LEU A 487 -12.01 -14.05 20.40
C LEU A 487 -12.81 -15.28 20.86
N ALA A 488 -13.89 -15.09 21.65
CA ALA A 488 -14.57 -16.16 22.35
C ALA A 488 -15.13 -17.25 21.43
N GLU A 489 -15.70 -16.89 20.28
CA GLU A 489 -16.27 -17.87 19.34
C GLU A 489 -15.18 -18.78 18.76
N GLY A 490 -14.08 -18.19 18.28
CA GLY A 490 -12.96 -18.94 17.72
C GLY A 490 -12.30 -19.84 18.76
N VAL A 491 -12.09 -19.32 19.97
CA VAL A 491 -11.53 -20.06 21.10
C VAL A 491 -12.42 -21.24 21.48
N ALA A 492 -13.73 -21.03 21.68
CA ALA A 492 -14.66 -22.09 22.03
C ALA A 492 -14.72 -23.21 20.99
N ARG A 493 -14.60 -22.86 19.71
CA ARG A 493 -14.71 -23.82 18.60
C ARG A 493 -13.41 -24.61 18.37
N HIS A 494 -12.26 -23.94 18.42
CA HIS A 494 -11.00 -24.49 17.92
C HIS A 494 -9.94 -24.72 19.00
N ALA A 495 -10.00 -24.05 20.15
CA ALA A 495 -8.97 -24.16 21.17
C ALA A 495 -9.18 -25.34 22.13
N ARG A 496 -8.08 -25.91 22.60
CA ARG A 496 -7.99 -26.85 23.72
C ARG A 496 -7.58 -26.17 25.02
N ALA A 497 -6.67 -25.19 24.93
CA ALA A 497 -6.15 -24.45 26.08
C ALA A 497 -5.63 -23.08 25.61
N VAL A 498 -5.54 -22.13 26.55
CA VAL A 498 -5.01 -20.77 26.31
C VAL A 498 -3.99 -20.39 27.38
N ALA A 499 -2.76 -20.11 26.97
CA ALA A 499 -1.78 -19.44 27.81
C ALA A 499 -1.93 -17.93 27.65
N LEU A 500 -1.93 -17.21 28.78
CA LEU A 500 -2.10 -15.76 28.83
C LEU A 500 -0.80 -15.11 29.34
N ILE A 501 -0.32 -14.07 28.65
CA ILE A 501 0.88 -13.32 29.02
C ILE A 501 0.64 -11.81 29.02
N GLY A 502 1.51 -11.05 29.68
CA GLY A 502 1.55 -9.59 29.57
C GLY A 502 0.44 -8.83 30.29
N ARG A 503 0.41 -7.52 30.05
CA ARG A 503 -0.39 -6.53 30.80
C ARG A 503 -1.88 -6.85 30.84
N ASP A 504 -2.47 -7.14 29.68
CA ASP A 504 -3.93 -7.29 29.53
C ASP A 504 -4.42 -8.75 29.61
N ALA A 505 -3.56 -9.68 30.04
CA ALA A 505 -3.95 -11.06 30.35
C ALA A 505 -5.23 -11.17 31.22
N PRO A 506 -5.45 -10.35 32.28
CA PRO A 506 -6.68 -10.42 33.07
C PRO A 506 -7.95 -10.09 32.28
N GLN A 507 -7.86 -9.17 31.32
CA GLN A 507 -9.02 -8.73 30.52
C GLN A 507 -9.37 -9.79 29.48
N ILE A 508 -8.37 -10.40 28.86
CA ILE A 508 -8.55 -11.51 27.93
C ILE A 508 -9.17 -12.71 28.66
N GLU A 509 -8.67 -13.06 29.85
CA GLU A 509 -9.25 -14.14 30.65
C GLU A 509 -10.74 -13.90 30.95
N ALA A 510 -11.09 -12.68 31.35
CA ALA A 510 -12.47 -12.31 31.63
C ALA A 510 -13.37 -12.42 30.38
N ALA A 511 -12.87 -12.00 29.21
CA ALA A 511 -13.60 -12.09 27.95
C ALA A 511 -13.80 -13.54 27.48
N LEU A 512 -12.87 -14.43 27.81
CA LEU A 512 -12.90 -15.84 27.41
C LEU A 512 -13.51 -16.78 28.47
N ALA A 513 -13.81 -16.29 29.67
CA ALA A 513 -14.29 -17.11 30.79
C ALA A 513 -15.52 -17.97 30.44
N ALA A 514 -16.44 -17.44 29.63
CA ALA A 514 -17.65 -18.15 29.22
C ALA A 514 -17.40 -19.34 28.27
N THR A 515 -16.21 -19.45 27.67
CA THR A 515 -15.88 -20.54 26.73
C THR A 515 -15.64 -21.88 27.43
N GLY A 516 -15.28 -21.86 28.72
CA GLY A 516 -14.92 -23.07 29.48
C GLY A 516 -13.59 -23.71 29.07
N VAL A 517 -12.83 -23.11 28.15
CA VAL A 517 -11.50 -23.57 27.75
C VAL A 517 -10.52 -23.35 28.92
N PRO A 518 -9.67 -24.33 29.28
CA PRO A 518 -8.62 -24.15 30.28
C PRO A 518 -7.68 -22.98 29.93
N MET A 519 -7.47 -22.09 30.91
CA MET A 519 -6.59 -20.92 30.76
C MET A 519 -5.59 -20.84 31.90
N GLN A 520 -4.35 -20.42 31.60
CA GLN A 520 -3.34 -20.16 32.62
C GLN A 520 -2.50 -18.93 32.27
N ARG A 521 -2.24 -18.09 33.29
CA ARG A 521 -1.36 -16.91 33.15
C ARG A 521 0.10 -17.30 33.39
N HIS A 522 0.99 -16.69 32.61
CA HIS A 522 2.44 -16.91 32.70
C HIS A 522 3.18 -15.57 32.66
N ASP A 523 4.27 -15.49 33.41
CA ASP A 523 5.11 -14.29 33.48
C ASP A 523 6.04 -14.14 32.27
N THR A 524 6.33 -15.24 31.57
CA THR A 524 7.24 -15.27 30.42
C THR A 524 6.69 -16.09 29.27
N LEU A 525 7.14 -15.77 28.05
CA LEU A 525 6.71 -16.47 26.83
C LEU A 525 7.28 -17.90 26.77
N GLU A 526 8.46 -18.12 27.32
CA GLU A 526 9.10 -19.42 27.47
C GLU A 526 8.24 -20.34 28.36
N ALA A 527 7.80 -19.84 29.52
CA ALA A 527 6.94 -20.59 30.43
C ALA A 527 5.57 -20.89 29.82
N ALA A 528 4.99 -19.93 29.10
CA ALA A 528 3.75 -20.12 28.34
C ALA A 528 3.92 -21.21 27.26
N THR A 529 5.00 -21.15 26.48
CA THR A 529 5.28 -22.11 25.39
C THR A 529 5.46 -23.53 25.92
N ALA A 530 6.22 -23.69 27.01
CA ALA A 530 6.39 -24.99 27.67
C ALA A 530 5.06 -25.55 28.21
N TRP A 531 4.24 -24.69 28.81
CA TRP A 531 2.90 -25.09 29.27
C TRP A 531 1.99 -25.49 28.11
N CYS A 532 2.04 -24.76 26.99
CA CYS A 532 1.25 -25.10 25.81
C CYS A 532 1.58 -26.49 25.27
N LEU A 533 2.87 -26.85 25.19
CA LEU A 533 3.28 -28.19 24.79
C LEU A 533 2.77 -29.27 25.78
N ALA A 534 2.76 -28.97 27.08
CA ALA A 534 2.23 -29.89 28.09
C ALA A 534 0.71 -30.11 28.01
N GLN A 535 -0.05 -29.14 27.48
CA GLN A 535 -1.50 -29.27 27.25
C GLN A 535 -1.85 -29.91 25.90
N ALA A 536 -0.89 -29.98 24.97
CA ALA A 536 -1.12 -30.44 23.62
C ALA A 536 -1.23 -31.98 23.52
N GLN A 537 -2.01 -32.45 22.56
CA GLN A 537 -2.08 -33.85 22.15
C GLN A 537 -1.45 -34.03 20.77
N GLY A 538 -1.03 -35.25 20.43
CA GLY A 538 -0.48 -35.53 19.09
C GLY A 538 -1.46 -35.11 17.98
N GLY A 539 -0.97 -34.31 17.03
CA GLY A 539 -1.75 -33.70 15.95
C GLY A 539 -2.26 -32.28 16.23
N ASP A 540 -2.24 -31.82 17.49
CA ASP A 540 -2.62 -30.46 17.84
C ASP A 540 -1.56 -29.44 17.36
N SER A 541 -1.89 -28.15 17.46
CA SER A 541 -0.98 -27.07 17.11
C SER A 541 -0.91 -25.98 18.17
N VAL A 542 0.30 -25.53 18.52
CA VAL A 542 0.52 -24.36 19.35
C VAL A 542 0.59 -23.13 18.44
N LEU A 543 -0.20 -22.10 18.73
CA LEU A 543 -0.26 -20.85 17.98
C LEU A 543 0.04 -19.66 18.87
N LEU A 544 1.13 -18.94 18.58
CA LEU A 544 1.39 -17.62 19.14
C LEU A 544 0.67 -16.57 18.30
N SER A 545 -0.49 -16.10 18.74
CA SER A 545 -1.29 -15.06 18.07
C SER A 545 -1.84 -14.07 19.10
N PRO A 546 -1.02 -13.12 19.58
CA PRO A 546 -1.21 -12.49 20.89
C PRO A 546 -2.46 -11.60 21.03
N ALA A 547 -3.07 -11.13 19.94
CA ALA A 547 -4.13 -10.11 19.92
C ALA A 547 -3.71 -8.73 20.49
N CYS A 548 -2.46 -8.61 20.93
CA CYS A 548 -1.92 -7.45 21.63
C CYS A 548 -0.57 -7.01 21.05
N ALA A 549 -0.25 -5.73 21.21
CA ALA A 549 1.09 -5.23 20.98
C ALA A 549 2.10 -5.85 21.97
N SER A 550 3.37 -5.85 21.59
CA SER A 550 4.44 -6.54 22.33
C SER A 550 5.17 -5.65 23.34
N LEU A 551 4.87 -4.34 23.37
CA LEU A 551 5.74 -3.32 23.96
C LEU A 551 5.79 -3.34 25.49
N ASP A 552 4.88 -4.07 26.13
CA ASP A 552 4.88 -4.28 27.57
C ASP A 552 5.97 -5.27 28.04
N MET A 553 6.32 -6.24 27.19
CA MET A 553 7.29 -7.30 27.52
C MET A 553 8.50 -7.37 26.58
N PHE A 554 8.41 -6.80 25.37
CA PHE A 554 9.39 -6.97 24.29
C PHE A 554 9.70 -5.65 23.57
N ARG A 555 10.87 -5.58 22.91
CA ARG A 555 11.28 -4.41 22.13
C ARG A 555 10.34 -4.11 20.96
N ASN A 556 9.86 -5.14 20.28
CA ASN A 556 8.95 -5.11 19.14
C ASN A 556 8.40 -6.53 18.89
N TYR A 557 7.52 -6.69 17.91
CA TYR A 557 6.93 -7.99 17.58
C TYR A 557 7.98 -9.00 17.06
N ALA A 558 9.03 -8.53 16.39
CA ALA A 558 10.11 -9.39 15.89
C ALA A 558 10.91 -10.00 17.05
N HIS A 559 11.21 -9.22 18.09
CA HIS A 559 11.83 -9.73 19.32
C HIS A 559 10.93 -10.77 20.02
N ARG A 560 9.60 -10.59 19.99
CA ARG A 560 8.67 -11.60 20.53
C ARG A 560 8.72 -12.91 19.72
N ALA A 561 8.77 -12.82 18.39
CA ALA A 561 8.94 -13.97 17.50
C ALA A 561 10.27 -14.68 17.75
N GLU A 562 11.37 -13.94 17.87
CA GLU A 562 12.71 -14.47 18.20
C GLU A 562 12.67 -15.28 19.51
N VAL A 563 12.06 -14.72 20.57
CA VAL A 563 11.92 -15.40 21.87
C VAL A 563 11.06 -16.66 21.75
N PHE A 564 9.96 -16.62 21.00
CA PHE A 564 9.12 -17.79 20.77
C PHE A 564 9.87 -18.90 20.05
N VAL A 565 10.52 -18.59 18.92
CA VAL A 565 11.30 -19.56 18.14
C VAL A 565 12.43 -20.15 18.98
N ALA A 566 13.13 -19.32 19.76
CA ALA A 566 14.17 -19.80 20.67
C ALA A 566 13.61 -20.73 21.76
N ALA A 567 12.44 -20.42 22.33
CA ALA A 567 11.78 -21.28 23.31
C ALA A 567 11.37 -22.63 22.72
N VAL A 568 10.86 -22.64 21.49
CA VAL A 568 10.50 -23.87 20.77
C VAL A 568 11.74 -24.71 20.46
N GLN A 569 12.83 -24.08 20.02
CA GLN A 569 14.10 -24.76 19.78
C GLN A 569 14.64 -25.40 21.07
N GLN A 570 14.63 -24.67 22.19
CA GLN A 570 15.09 -25.20 23.48
C GLN A 570 14.24 -26.41 23.92
N LEU A 571 12.92 -26.37 23.72
CA LEU A 571 12.04 -27.50 24.02
C LEU A 571 12.33 -28.72 23.14
N ALA A 572 12.68 -28.52 21.88
CA ALA A 572 13.05 -29.60 20.98
C ALA A 572 14.38 -30.24 21.41
N ASP A 573 15.37 -29.40 21.74
CA ASP A 573 16.67 -29.84 22.24
C ASP A 573 16.54 -30.63 23.55
N ASP A 574 15.73 -30.14 24.50
CA ASP A 574 15.46 -30.80 25.78
C ASP A 574 14.79 -32.18 25.61
N ARG A 575 14.07 -32.39 24.51
CA ARG A 575 13.43 -33.68 24.16
C ARG A 575 14.24 -34.52 23.18
N GLY A 576 15.40 -34.04 22.74
CA GLY A 576 16.26 -34.73 21.78
C GLY A 576 15.65 -34.82 20.38
N VAL A 577 14.77 -33.90 20.01
CA VAL A 577 14.17 -33.80 18.67
C VAL A 577 15.01 -32.84 17.84
N ALA A 578 15.56 -33.31 16.71
CA ALA A 578 16.23 -32.45 15.74
C ALA A 578 15.17 -31.73 14.88
N LEU A 579 15.24 -30.39 14.84
CA LEU A 579 14.32 -29.52 14.10
C LEU A 579 14.70 -29.34 12.62
#